data_AF-A0A1J4J181-F1
#
_entry.id   AF-A0A1J4J181-F1
#
_cell.length_a   1.000
_cell.length_b   1.000
_cell.length_c   1.000
_cell.angle_alpha   90.00
_cell.angle_beta   90.00
_cell.angle_gamma   90.00
#
_symmetry.space_group_name_H-M   'P 1'
#
loop_
_entity.id
_entity.type
_entity.pdbx_description
1 polymer ?
#
loop_
_entity_poly.entity_id
_entity_poly.type
_entity_poly.pdbx_seq_one_letter_code
_entity_poly.pdbx_strand_id
1 'polypeptide(L)'
;MFINKRLPVTSSNNDWSLKNFLDFFSKKMDESIVKAAGSSFIIGYGVGAGIGALTGMAQNLNELPLIQLNQTLNTASKYGERVGYQAAMATTIYNVSKHASDKYIQNPIITTSIAGGCTGAFCGSYWGVKGAIGGGVAGSAIGALVGYHQYKNQITVSELLK
;
A
#
# COMPACT_ATOMS: atom_id res chain seq x y z
N MET A 1 -51.16 34.70 4.52
CA MET A 1 -51.56 33.53 3.71
C MET A 1 -50.93 33.67 2.34
N PHE A 2 -50.39 32.57 1.81
CA PHE A 2 -49.86 32.35 0.45
C PHE A 2 -48.35 32.53 0.15
N ILE A 3 -47.74 31.33 0.11
CA ILE A 3 -46.83 30.78 -0.92
C ILE A 3 -45.32 31.05 -0.75
N ASN A 4 -44.74 30.11 0.00
CA ASN A 4 -43.40 29.58 -0.10
C ASN A 4 -43.09 29.18 -1.57
N LYS A 5 -42.36 30.00 -2.33
CA LYS A 5 -41.72 29.58 -3.60
C LYS A 5 -40.22 29.48 -3.36
N ARG A 6 -39.76 28.24 -3.16
CA ARG A 6 -38.34 27.89 -3.26
C ARG A 6 -37.83 28.32 -4.63
N LEU A 7 -36.80 29.14 -4.65
CA LEU A 7 -35.97 29.34 -5.83
C LEU A 7 -35.36 27.98 -6.23
N PRO A 8 -35.39 27.58 -7.50
CA PRO A 8 -34.68 26.39 -7.94
C PRO A 8 -33.18 26.66 -7.78
N VAL A 9 -32.54 25.93 -6.86
CA VAL A 9 -31.09 25.78 -6.87
C VAL A 9 -30.78 25.04 -8.17
N THR A 10 -30.27 25.79 -9.14
CA THR A 10 -29.68 25.24 -10.36
C THR A 10 -28.48 24.39 -9.93
N SER A 11 -28.73 23.09 -9.77
CA SER A 11 -27.71 22.05 -9.67
C SER A 11 -26.94 22.00 -10.98
N SER A 12 -25.88 22.79 -11.06
CA SER A 12 -25.02 22.91 -12.23
C SER A 12 -23.57 22.82 -11.77
N ASN A 13 -22.86 21.83 -12.34
CA ASN A 13 -21.41 21.81 -12.59
C ASN A 13 -20.44 20.93 -11.75
N ASN A 14 -20.86 19.99 -10.89
CA ASN A 14 -19.88 19.11 -10.20
C ASN A 14 -19.96 17.60 -10.49
N ASP A 15 -20.94 17.11 -11.25
CA ASP A 15 -21.06 15.68 -11.55
C ASP A 15 -20.07 15.16 -12.60
N TRP A 16 -19.37 16.05 -13.31
CA TRP A 16 -18.46 15.68 -14.39
C TRP A 16 -17.06 15.25 -13.92
N SER A 17 -16.74 15.42 -12.63
CA SER A 17 -15.43 15.06 -12.07
C SER A 17 -15.41 13.63 -11.52
N LEU A 18 -16.38 13.28 -10.68
CA LEU A 18 -16.31 12.03 -9.90
C LEU A 18 -16.73 10.80 -10.69
N LYS A 19 -17.78 10.89 -11.52
CA LYS A 19 -18.22 9.78 -12.37
C LYS A 19 -17.23 9.46 -13.48
N ASN A 20 -16.64 10.48 -14.13
CA ASN A 20 -15.63 10.25 -15.17
C ASN A 20 -14.30 9.76 -14.59
N PHE A 21 -13.92 10.21 -13.38
CA PHE A 21 -12.77 9.67 -12.67
C PHE A 21 -13.01 8.21 -12.29
N LEU A 22 -14.16 7.89 -11.68
CA LEU A 22 -14.52 6.52 -11.33
C LEU A 22 -14.70 5.63 -12.57
N ASP A 23 -15.29 6.12 -13.67
CA ASP A 23 -15.42 5.38 -14.93
C ASP A 23 -14.07 5.20 -15.63
N PHE A 24 -13.14 6.16 -15.52
CA PHE A 24 -11.77 6.00 -16.01
C PHE A 24 -11.03 4.90 -15.24
N PHE A 25 -11.20 4.83 -13.91
CA PHE A 25 -10.63 3.73 -13.10
C PHE A 25 -11.34 2.40 -13.35
N SER A 26 -12.66 2.40 -13.40
CA SER A 26 -13.51 1.21 -13.57
C SER A 26 -13.32 0.56 -14.94
N LYS A 27 -13.18 1.37 -16.01
CA LYS A 27 -13.07 0.88 -17.39
C LYS A 27 -11.64 0.51 -17.80
N LYS A 28 -10.62 0.81 -16.97
CA LYS A 28 -9.19 0.51 -17.24
C LYS A 28 -8.47 -0.31 -16.17
N MET A 29 -9.09 -0.62 -15.02
CA MET A 29 -8.50 -1.58 -14.09
C MET A 29 -8.64 -2.98 -14.67
N ASP A 30 -7.55 -3.47 -15.27
CA ASP A 30 -7.42 -4.88 -15.64
C ASP A 30 -7.73 -5.74 -14.41
N GLU A 31 -8.58 -6.76 -14.54
CA GLU A 31 -8.93 -7.69 -13.45
C GLU A 31 -7.69 -8.29 -12.76
N SER A 32 -6.58 -8.37 -13.50
CA SER A 32 -5.27 -8.80 -12.99
C SER A 32 -4.72 -7.85 -11.90
N ILE A 33 -4.93 -6.54 -12.02
CA ILE A 33 -4.49 -5.54 -11.03
C ILE A 33 -5.31 -5.67 -9.75
N VAL A 34 -6.62 -5.90 -9.86
CA VAL A 34 -7.51 -6.06 -8.69
C VAL A 34 -7.19 -7.36 -7.95
N LYS A 35 -6.97 -8.46 -8.68
CA LYS A 35 -6.54 -9.74 -8.08
C LYS A 35 -5.16 -9.63 -7.44
N ALA A 36 -4.21 -8.97 -8.09
CA ALA A 36 -2.88 -8.72 -7.54
C ALA A 36 -2.94 -7.83 -6.30
N ALA A 37 -3.77 -6.79 -6.29
CA ALA A 37 -3.97 -5.90 -5.16
C ALA A 37 -4.57 -6.65 -3.96
N GLY A 38 -5.58 -7.50 -4.18
CA GLY A 38 -6.23 -8.30 -3.13
C GLY A 38 -5.31 -9.36 -2.53
N SER A 39 -4.58 -10.12 -3.36
CA SER A 39 -3.63 -11.13 -2.85
C SER A 39 -2.48 -10.49 -2.07
N SER A 40 -1.96 -9.37 -2.57
CA SER A 40 -0.90 -8.58 -1.92
C SER A 40 -1.36 -7.99 -0.60
N PHE A 41 -2.62 -7.56 -0.53
CA PHE A 41 -3.22 -7.04 0.69
C PHE A 41 -3.26 -8.12 1.78
N ILE A 42 -3.75 -9.32 1.44
CA ILE A 42 -3.86 -10.44 2.39
C ILE A 42 -2.47 -10.86 2.89
N ILE A 43 -1.49 -10.98 1.98
CA ILE A 43 -0.12 -11.35 2.34
C ILE A 43 0.50 -10.26 3.23
N GLY A 44 0.38 -8.99 2.84
CA GLY A 44 0.89 -7.87 3.61
C GLY A 44 0.25 -7.77 4.99
N TYR A 45 -1.06 -8.00 5.09
CA TYR A 45 -1.79 -8.05 6.36
C TYR A 45 -1.28 -9.18 7.25
N GLY A 46 -1.15 -10.40 6.72
CA GLY A 46 -0.68 -11.55 7.48
C GLY A 46 0.73 -11.36 8.05
N VAL A 47 1.66 -10.88 7.22
CA VAL A 47 3.04 -10.61 7.65
C VAL A 47 3.09 -9.47 8.66
N GLY A 48 2.41 -8.36 8.38
CA GLY A 48 2.37 -7.20 9.27
C GLY A 48 1.70 -7.49 10.62
N ALA A 49 0.63 -8.28 10.62
CA ALA A 49 -0.06 -8.68 11.84
C ALA A 49 0.81 -9.60 12.70
N GLY A 50 1.54 -10.53 12.09
CA GLY A 50 2.52 -11.37 12.80
C GLY A 50 3.62 -10.55 13.47
N ILE A 51 4.25 -9.64 12.72
CA ILE A 51 5.32 -8.76 13.24
C ILE A 51 4.77 -7.81 14.31
N GLY A 52 3.59 -7.22 14.09
CA GLY A 52 2.94 -6.32 15.03
C GLY A 52 2.56 -7.02 16.34
N ALA A 53 2.09 -8.27 16.26
CA ALA A 53 1.81 -9.09 17.44
C ALA A 53 3.08 -9.41 18.23
N LEU A 54 4.17 -9.80 17.55
CA LEU A 54 5.47 -10.04 18.20
C LEU A 54 6.01 -8.77 18.87
N THR A 55 5.89 -7.62 18.21
CA THR A 55 6.34 -6.33 18.74
C THR A 55 5.50 -5.91 19.95
N GLY A 56 4.18 -6.10 19.91
CA GLY A 56 3.28 -5.84 21.03
C GLY A 56 3.52 -6.77 22.21
N MET A 57 3.88 -8.04 21.97
CA MET A 57 4.29 -8.97 23.02
C MET A 57 5.64 -8.60 23.64
N ALA A 58 6.61 -8.18 22.82
CA ALA A 58 7.94 -7.77 23.28
C ALA A 58 7.92 -6.54 24.20
N GLN A 59 6.99 -5.60 23.97
CA GLN A 59 6.83 -4.43 24.85
C GLN A 59 6.33 -4.78 26.25
N ASN A 60 5.58 -5.88 26.40
CA ASN A 60 5.02 -6.32 27.68
C ASN A 60 5.88 -7.37 28.40
N LEU A 61 6.87 -7.99 27.74
CA LEU A 61 7.72 -9.03 28.34
C LEU A 61 8.65 -8.50 29.45
N ASN A 62 8.88 -7.19 29.53
CA ASN A 62 9.64 -6.56 30.62
C ASN A 62 8.81 -6.36 31.91
N GLU A 63 7.49 -6.59 31.89
CA GLU A 63 6.63 -6.53 33.07
C GLU A 63 6.24 -7.97 33.51
N LEU A 64 6.93 -8.46 34.56
CA LEU A 64 6.79 -9.78 35.20
C LEU A 64 5.34 -10.11 35.66
N PRO A 65 4.99 -11.40 35.89
CA PRO A 65 4.03 -12.10 35.05
C PRO A 65 2.74 -12.49 35.79
N LEU A 66 1.76 -12.98 35.02
CA LEU A 66 0.57 -13.76 35.40
C LEU A 66 -0.78 -13.04 35.63
N ILE A 67 -0.86 -11.73 35.82
CA ILE A 67 -2.18 -11.06 35.98
C ILE A 67 -2.76 -10.53 34.65
N GLN A 68 -1.99 -10.52 33.55
CA GLN A 68 -2.40 -9.77 32.34
C GLN A 68 -2.21 -10.49 31.00
N LEU A 69 -2.36 -11.82 30.94
CA LEU A 69 -2.38 -12.52 29.65
C LEU A 69 -3.45 -11.93 28.71
N ASN A 70 -4.61 -11.57 29.25
CA ASN A 70 -5.70 -10.93 28.50
C ASN A 70 -5.32 -9.51 28.02
N GLN A 71 -4.61 -8.72 28.82
CA GLN A 71 -4.17 -7.39 28.40
C GLN A 71 -3.03 -7.47 27.38
N THR A 72 -2.11 -8.43 27.53
CA THR A 72 -1.03 -8.68 26.58
C THR A 72 -1.57 -9.18 25.24
N LEU A 73 -2.56 -10.07 25.24
CA LEU A 73 -3.26 -10.50 24.02
C LEU A 73 -4.04 -9.37 23.37
N ASN A 74 -4.70 -8.51 24.15
CA ASN A 74 -5.42 -7.34 23.64
C ASN A 74 -4.46 -6.32 23.00
N THR A 75 -3.30 -6.07 23.64
CA THR A 75 -2.26 -5.19 23.10
C THR A 75 -1.62 -5.78 21.85
N ALA A 76 -1.27 -7.07 21.86
CA ALA A 76 -0.74 -7.77 20.70
C ALA A 76 -1.72 -7.76 19.51
N SER A 77 -3.02 -7.93 19.77
CA SER A 77 -4.07 -7.85 18.75
C SER A 77 -4.18 -6.44 18.16
N LYS A 78 -4.24 -5.40 19.00
CA LYS A 78 -4.32 -3.99 18.54
C LYS A 78 -3.08 -3.54 17.76
N TYR A 79 -1.88 -3.93 18.21
CA TYR A 79 -0.64 -3.64 17.49
C TYR A 79 -0.53 -4.47 16.21
N GLY A 80 -0.90 -5.75 16.27
CA GLY A 80 -0.98 -6.64 15.10
C GLY A 80 -1.90 -6.08 14.03
N GLU A 81 -3.13 -5.71 14.37
CA GLU A 81 -4.09 -5.14 13.42
C GLU A 81 -3.57 -3.83 12.81
N ARG A 82 -3.04 -2.92 13.64
CA ARG A 82 -2.52 -1.63 13.15
C ARG A 82 -1.34 -1.80 12.19
N VAL A 83 -0.35 -2.61 12.56
CA VAL A 83 0.84 -2.87 11.71
C VAL A 83 0.46 -3.71 10.50
N GLY A 84 -0.46 -4.67 10.66
CA GLY A 84 -1.04 -5.47 9.59
C GLY A 84 -1.69 -4.62 8.52
N TYR A 85 -2.59 -3.70 8.88
CA TYR A 85 -3.23 -2.80 7.92
C TYR A 85 -2.24 -1.89 7.20
N GLN A 86 -1.24 -1.36 7.91
CA GLN A 86 -0.21 -0.52 7.28
C GLN A 86 0.64 -1.30 6.28
N ALA A 87 1.06 -2.52 6.65
CA ALA A 87 1.81 -3.40 5.76
C ALA A 87 0.98 -3.86 4.56
N ALA A 88 -0.31 -4.16 4.76
CA ALA A 88 -1.24 -4.50 3.69
C ALA A 88 -1.34 -3.36 2.66
N MET A 89 -1.59 -2.13 3.12
CA MET A 89 -1.66 -0.96 2.24
C MET A 89 -0.34 -0.70 1.52
N ALA A 90 0.80 -0.78 2.22
CA ALA A 90 2.11 -0.60 1.62
C ALA A 90 2.39 -1.61 0.50
N THR A 91 2.04 -2.88 0.71
CA THR A 91 2.22 -3.97 -0.26
C THR A 91 1.30 -3.82 -1.46
N THR A 92 0.04 -3.42 -1.23
CA THR A 92 -0.91 -3.15 -2.31
C THR A 92 -0.47 -1.95 -3.16
N ILE A 93 -0.05 -0.84 -2.52
CA ILE A 93 0.48 0.33 -3.24
C ILE A 93 1.69 -0.05 -4.08
N TYR A 94 2.58 -0.89 -3.54
CA TYR A 94 3.76 -1.35 -4.27
C TYR A 94 3.37 -2.12 -5.54
N ASN A 95 2.52 -3.15 -5.41
CA ASN A 95 2.18 -4.01 -6.54
C ASN A 95 1.30 -3.31 -7.58
N VAL A 96 0.37 -2.44 -7.16
CA VAL A 96 -0.41 -1.61 -8.09
C VAL A 96 0.51 -0.64 -8.84
N SER A 97 1.41 0.04 -8.13
CA SER A 97 2.34 1.00 -8.74
C SER A 97 3.32 0.31 -9.70
N LYS A 98 3.80 -0.89 -9.34
CA LYS A 98 4.65 -1.70 -10.21
C LYS A 98 3.90 -2.11 -11.48
N HIS A 99 2.70 -2.66 -11.36
CA HIS A 99 1.89 -3.05 -12.51
C HIS A 99 1.53 -1.87 -13.43
N ALA A 100 1.19 -0.72 -12.83
CA ALA A 100 0.92 0.49 -13.59
C ALA A 100 2.17 0.96 -14.36
N SER A 101 3.35 0.89 -13.74
CA SER A 101 4.62 1.30 -14.34
C SER A 101 5.10 0.33 -15.43
N ASP A 102 4.97 -0.98 -15.21
CA ASP A 102 5.35 -2.03 -16.18
C ASP A 102 4.61 -1.90 -17.51
N LYS A 103 3.40 -1.31 -17.50
CA LYS A 103 2.62 -1.04 -18.72
C LYS A 103 3.28 -0.04 -19.67
N TYR A 104 4.12 0.85 -19.13
CA TYR A 104 4.76 1.93 -19.88
C TYR A 104 6.28 1.77 -19.97
N ILE A 105 6.91 1.09 -19.00
CA ILE A 105 8.35 0.96 -18.90
C ILE A 105 8.68 -0.51 -18.65
N GLN A 106 9.34 -1.18 -19.60
CA GLN A 106 9.73 -2.60 -19.47
C GLN A 106 11.09 -2.79 -18.78
N ASN A 107 11.47 -1.88 -17.88
CA ASN A 107 12.71 -1.99 -17.12
C ASN A 107 12.38 -2.31 -15.65
N PRO A 108 12.71 -3.52 -15.16
CA PRO A 108 12.37 -3.94 -13.81
C PRO A 108 13.00 -3.08 -12.73
N ILE A 109 14.16 -2.45 -12.98
CA ILE A 109 14.82 -1.53 -12.04
C ILE A 109 13.99 -0.26 -11.88
N ILE A 110 13.51 0.30 -12.99
CA ILE A 110 12.74 1.54 -12.97
C ILE A 110 11.35 1.30 -12.38
N THR A 111 10.70 0.19 -12.73
CA THR A 111 9.31 -0.05 -12.30
C THR A 111 9.22 -0.40 -10.81
N THR A 112 10.19 -1.16 -10.30
CA THR A 112 10.33 -1.41 -8.85
C THR A 112 10.80 -0.17 -8.09
N SER A 113 11.62 0.70 -8.68
CA SER A 113 11.99 1.98 -8.08
C SER A 113 10.77 2.90 -7.93
N ILE A 114 9.91 3.02 -8.95
CA ILE A 114 8.68 3.82 -8.86
C ILE A 114 7.74 3.23 -7.81
N ALA A 115 7.55 1.91 -7.83
CA ALA A 115 6.73 1.22 -6.84
C ALA A 115 7.23 1.42 -5.40
N GLY A 116 8.55 1.27 -5.20
CA GLY A 116 9.20 1.51 -3.92
C GLY A 116 9.08 2.96 -3.48
N GLY A 117 9.18 3.91 -4.41
CA GLY A 117 8.98 5.33 -4.14
C GLY A 117 7.57 5.68 -3.67
N CYS A 118 6.54 5.17 -4.37
CA CYS A 118 5.14 5.37 -3.98
C CYS A 118 4.85 4.79 -2.59
N THR A 119 5.30 3.56 -2.34
CA THR A 119 5.12 2.90 -1.04
C THR A 119 5.90 3.61 0.08
N GLY A 120 7.14 4.01 -0.20
CA GLY A 120 7.99 4.74 0.74
C GLY A 120 7.42 6.11 1.09
N ALA A 121 6.86 6.81 0.11
CA ALA A 121 6.17 8.08 0.35
C ALA A 121 4.90 7.90 1.20
N PHE A 122 4.13 6.84 0.95
CA PHE A 122 2.99 6.47 1.78
C PHE A 122 3.42 6.20 3.24
N CYS A 123 4.41 5.34 3.47
CA CYS A 123 4.91 5.06 4.82
C CYS A 123 5.51 6.30 5.49
N GLY A 124 6.23 7.14 4.73
CA GLY A 124 6.83 8.36 5.24
C GLY A 124 5.83 9.49 5.53
N SER A 125 4.66 9.47 4.88
CA SER A 125 3.64 10.51 5.03
C SER A 125 3.10 10.65 6.45
N TYR A 126 3.21 9.59 7.26
CA TYR A 126 2.87 9.61 8.68
C TYR A 126 3.68 10.65 9.49
N TRP A 127 4.87 11.02 9.02
CA TRP A 127 5.72 12.04 9.64
C TRP A 127 5.67 13.40 8.91
N GLY A 128 4.67 13.59 8.05
CA GLY A 128 4.47 14.81 7.27
C GLY A 128 5.20 14.84 5.94
N VAL A 129 5.20 16.01 5.28
CA VAL A 129 5.69 16.17 3.90
C VAL A 129 7.18 15.82 3.75
N LYS A 130 8.02 16.22 4.73
CA LYS A 130 9.44 15.86 4.72
C LYS A 130 9.65 14.35 4.87
N GLY A 131 8.81 13.69 5.69
CA GLY A 131 8.80 12.24 5.84
C GLY A 131 8.38 11.55 4.54
N ALA A 132 7.37 12.06 3.84
CA ALA A 132 6.94 11.53 2.55
C ALA A 132 8.05 11.61 1.48
N ILE A 133 8.77 12.73 1.41
CA ILE A 133 9.89 12.89 0.46
C ILE A 133 11.04 11.95 0.83
N GLY A 134 11.48 11.95 2.10
CA GLY A 134 12.57 11.08 2.55
C GLY A 134 12.24 9.60 2.40
N GLY A 135 11.02 9.21 2.79
CA GLY A 135 10.50 7.86 2.61
C GLY A 135 10.40 7.47 1.14
N GLY A 136 9.97 8.39 0.26
CA GLY A 136 9.92 8.15 -1.18
C GLY A 136 11.30 7.94 -1.81
N VAL A 137 12.31 8.71 -1.40
CA VAL A 137 13.69 8.54 -1.88
C VAL A 137 14.27 7.21 -1.39
N ALA A 138 14.15 6.92 -0.09
CA ALA A 138 14.64 5.66 0.48
C ALA A 138 13.92 4.44 -0.13
N GLY A 139 12.60 4.53 -0.27
CA GLY A 139 11.78 3.50 -0.90
C GLY A 139 12.14 3.28 -2.37
N SER A 140 12.45 4.34 -3.11
CA SER A 140 12.93 4.23 -4.50
C SER A 140 14.27 3.51 -4.58
N ALA A 141 15.21 3.82 -3.69
CA ALA A 141 16.51 3.17 -3.65
C ALA A 141 16.38 1.66 -3.34
N ILE A 142 15.56 1.30 -2.35
CA ILE A 142 15.27 -0.11 -2.02
C ILE A 142 14.57 -0.79 -3.22
N GLY A 143 13.61 -0.11 -3.84
CA GLY A 143 12.93 -0.58 -5.04
C GLY A 143 13.91 -0.90 -6.17
N ALA A 144 14.83 0.01 -6.49
CA ALA A 144 15.86 -0.18 -7.52
C ALA A 144 16.77 -1.37 -7.21
N LEU A 145 17.14 -1.60 -5.95
CA LEU A 145 17.91 -2.79 -5.54
C LEU A 145 17.12 -4.09 -5.79
N VAL A 146 15.84 -4.11 -5.45
CA VAL A 146 14.96 -5.25 -5.72
C VAL A 146 14.84 -5.49 -7.22
N GLY A 147 14.67 -4.43 -8.02
CA GLY A 147 14.62 -4.52 -9.48
C GLY A 147 15.92 -5.01 -10.11
N TYR A 148 17.07 -4.60 -9.57
CA TYR A 148 18.37 -5.08 -10.03
C TYR A 148 18.53 -6.59 -9.79
N HIS A 149 18.08 -7.07 -8.62
CA HIS A 149 18.07 -8.50 -8.32
C HIS A 149 17.11 -9.27 -9.23
N GLN A 150 15.94 -8.70 -9.55
CA GLN A 150 14.99 -9.29 -10.51
C GLN A 150 15.58 -9.36 -11.92
N TYR A 151 16.24 -8.31 -12.37
CA TYR A 151 16.92 -8.26 -13.68
C TYR A 151 18.01 -9.34 -13.80
N LYS A 152 18.87 -9.46 -12.77
CA LYS A 152 19.94 -10.46 -12.75
C LYS A 152 19.40 -11.89 -12.86
N ASN A 153 18.34 -12.20 -12.13
CA ASN A 153 17.72 -13.53 -12.15
C ASN A 153 17.06 -13.85 -13.50
N GLN A 154 16.49 -12.85 -14.18
CA GLN A 154 15.92 -13.05 -15.53
C GLN A 154 17.00 -13.42 -16.56
N ILE A 155 18.18 -12.81 -16.46
CA ILE A 155 19.33 -13.16 -17.33
C ILE A 155 19.74 -14.61 -17.08
N THR A 156 19.93 -15.01 -15.82
CA THR A 156 20.36 -16.37 -15.47
C THR A 156 19.39 -17.45 -15.95
N VAL A 157 18.07 -17.24 -15.83
CA VAL A 157 17.07 -18.19 -16.33
C VAL A 157 17.10 -18.29 -17.86
N SER A 158 17.29 -17.16 -18.56
CA SER A 158 17.39 -17.15 -20.01
C SER A 158 18.64 -17.83 -20.57
N GLU A 159 19.71 -17.89 -19.78
CA GLU A 159 20.93 -18.63 -20.13
C GLU A 159 20.79 -20.14 -19.87
N LEU A 160 20.03 -20.54 -18.86
CA LEU A 160 19.78 -21.96 -18.53
C LEU A 160 18.79 -22.65 -19.50
N LEU A 161 18.02 -21.87 -20.27
CA LEU A 161 17.04 -22.37 -21.24
C LEU A 161 17.58 -22.41 -22.69
N LYS A 162 18.86 -22.09 -22.89
CA LYS A 162 19.56 -22.25 -24.17
C LYS A 162 20.33 -23.56 -24.21
#